data_AF-A0A818DRX6-F1
#
_entry.id   AF-A0A818DRX6-F1
#
_cell.length_a   1.000
_cell.length_b   1.000
_cell.length_c   1.000
_cell.angle_alpha   90.00
_cell.angle_beta   90.00
_cell.angle_gamma   90.00
#
_symmetry.space_group_name_H-M   'P 1'
#
loop_
_entity.id
_entity.type
_entity.pdbx_description
1 polymer ?
#
loop_
_entity_poly.entity_id
_entity_poly.type
_entity_poly.pdbx_seq_one_letter_code
_entity_poly.pdbx_strand_id
1 'polypeptide(L)'
;EDEPLQIFFYQQLGPNNLIESLISGYADVSWRACGVLANMAAYIPEIRSILTTPHVVVRFKALLQQGVTTQDKLCILTVVNLLANISSTEYTTMKKEKDIQNYMNDTLMDHPDTEIQEAANRFFCNLIGKGIVTPDWKRAGYNITAVAPDLE
;
A
#
# COMPACT_ATOMS: atom_id res chain seq x y z
N GLU A 1 0.45 11.65 -29.79
CA GLU A 1 -0.33 10.83 -28.84
C GLU A 1 -0.05 11.38 -27.47
N ASP A 2 -1.09 11.83 -26.77
CA ASP A 2 -0.93 12.64 -25.56
C ASP A 2 -0.28 11.80 -24.45
N GLU A 3 0.90 12.23 -24.02
CA GLU A 3 1.59 11.63 -22.88
C GLU A 3 0.69 11.76 -21.63
N PRO A 4 0.49 10.70 -20.82
CA PRO A 4 -0.31 10.78 -19.61
C PRO A 4 0.15 11.96 -18.74
N LEU A 5 -0.78 12.80 -18.29
CA LEU A 5 -0.48 13.99 -17.48
C LEU A 5 0.41 13.67 -16.27
N GLN A 6 0.30 12.46 -15.73
CA GLN A 6 1.09 11.96 -14.61
C GLN A 6 2.59 11.89 -14.94
N ILE A 7 2.95 11.49 -16.17
CA ILE A 7 4.34 11.43 -16.64
C ILE A 7 4.86 12.85 -16.85
N PHE A 8 4.06 13.74 -17.43
CA PHE A 8 4.41 15.16 -17.56
C PHE A 8 4.68 15.82 -16.19
N PHE A 9 3.79 15.63 -15.21
CA PHE A 9 3.98 16.16 -13.85
C PHE A 9 5.20 15.56 -13.15
N TYR A 10 5.47 14.27 -13.36
CA TYR A 10 6.65 13.62 -12.81
C TYR A 10 7.95 14.23 -13.36
N GLN A 11 8.02 14.51 -14.66
CA GLN A 11 9.17 15.16 -15.30
C GLN A 11 9.38 16.60 -14.78
N GLN A 12 8.30 17.32 -14.42
CA GLN A 12 8.37 18.70 -13.92
C GLN A 12 8.69 18.80 -12.41
N LEU A 13 8.09 17.93 -11.58
CA LEU A 13 8.24 17.96 -10.13
C LEU A 13 9.48 17.21 -9.65
N GLY A 14 9.93 16.22 -10.41
CA GLY A 14 10.98 15.27 -10.02
C GLY A 14 10.50 14.26 -8.96
N PRO A 15 11.03 13.01 -8.98
CA PRO A 15 10.68 11.98 -7.99
C PRO A 15 10.93 12.42 -6.54
N ASN A 16 11.98 13.21 -6.32
CA ASN A 16 12.48 13.50 -4.98
C ASN A 16 11.52 14.37 -4.15
N ASN A 17 10.88 15.38 -4.76
CA ASN A 17 9.99 16.30 -4.03
C ASN A 17 8.72 15.62 -3.49
N LEU A 18 8.19 14.64 -4.22
CA LEU A 18 7.00 13.89 -3.79
C LEU A 18 7.33 12.87 -2.71
N ILE A 19 8.50 12.24 -2.79
CA ILE A 19 8.99 11.32 -1.77
C ILE A 19 9.36 12.07 -0.50
N GLU A 20 9.98 13.25 -0.59
CA GLU A 20 10.22 14.16 0.54
C GLU A 20 8.91 14.56 1.24
N SER A 21 7.85 14.82 0.46
CA SER A 21 6.53 15.12 1.02
C SER A 21 5.93 13.92 1.76
N LEU A 22 6.12 12.70 1.24
CA LEU A 22 5.68 11.46 1.90
C LEU A 22 6.41 11.21 3.23
N ILE A 23 7.73 11.38 3.25
CA ILE A 23 8.55 11.18 4.45
C ILE A 23 8.57 12.39 5.40
N SER A 24 7.91 13.49 5.02
CA SER A 24 7.79 14.66 5.87
C SER A 24 7.20 14.30 7.24
N GLY A 25 7.54 15.06 8.28
CA GLY A 25 6.97 14.87 9.62
C GLY A 25 5.48 15.25 9.71
N TYR A 26 4.92 15.88 8.67
CA TYR A 26 3.56 16.37 8.65
C TYR A 26 2.61 15.34 8.04
N ALA A 27 1.87 14.65 8.89
CA ALA A 27 0.95 13.59 8.49
C ALA A 27 0.00 14.00 7.36
N ASP A 28 -0.56 15.21 7.42
CA ASP A 28 -1.49 15.73 6.40
C ASP A 28 -0.86 15.87 5.02
N VAL A 29 0.42 16.24 4.98
CA VAL A 29 1.20 16.33 3.74
C VAL A 29 1.52 14.93 3.25
N SER A 30 1.91 14.03 4.16
CA SER A 30 2.31 12.67 3.84
C SER A 30 1.18 11.83 3.23
N TRP A 31 -0.03 11.82 3.80
CA TRP A 31 -1.12 11.00 3.26
C TRP A 31 -1.66 11.57 1.94
N ARG A 32 -1.64 12.89 1.75
CA ARG A 32 -1.97 13.51 0.46
C ARG A 32 -0.94 13.15 -0.61
N ALA A 33 0.35 13.11 -0.25
CA ALA A 33 1.39 12.62 -1.13
C ALA A 33 1.14 11.17 -1.55
N CYS A 34 0.64 10.31 -0.65
CA CYS A 34 0.24 8.94 -1.01
C CYS A 34 -0.78 8.88 -2.15
N GLY A 35 -1.76 9.79 -2.19
CA GLY A 35 -2.77 9.83 -3.26
C GLY A 35 -2.19 10.19 -4.63
N VAL A 36 -1.24 11.15 -4.66
CA VAL A 36 -0.51 11.51 -5.89
C VAL A 36 0.38 10.35 -6.33
N LEU A 37 1.12 9.77 -5.39
CA LEU A 37 2.02 8.65 -5.64
C LEU A 37 1.28 7.39 -6.10
N ALA A 38 0.06 7.14 -5.63
CA ALA A 38 -0.77 6.01 -6.08
C ALA A 38 -1.11 6.10 -7.56
N ASN A 39 -1.41 7.31 -8.03
CA ASN A 39 -1.65 7.56 -9.45
C ASN A 39 -0.36 7.42 -10.27
N MET A 40 0.76 7.96 -9.80
CA MET A 40 2.04 7.88 -10.51
C MET A 40 2.62 6.46 -10.55
N ALA A 41 2.49 5.70 -9.46
CA ALA A 41 2.98 4.33 -9.35
C ALA A 41 2.36 3.39 -10.40
N ALA A 42 1.17 3.69 -10.93
CA ALA A 42 0.57 2.92 -12.02
C ALA A 42 1.35 3.06 -13.34
N TYR A 43 1.97 4.22 -13.60
CA TYR A 43 2.61 4.53 -14.88
C TYR A 43 4.14 4.55 -14.80
N ILE A 44 4.72 4.76 -13.62
CA ILE A 44 6.14 5.09 -13.45
C ILE A 44 6.83 4.01 -12.59
N PRO A 45 7.60 3.08 -13.19
CA PRO A 45 8.30 2.01 -12.47
C PRO A 45 9.27 2.51 -11.39
N GLU A 46 9.94 3.63 -11.62
CA GLU A 46 10.90 4.22 -10.68
C GLU A 46 10.21 4.63 -9.38
N ILE A 47 9.00 5.20 -9.46
CA ILE A 47 8.18 5.52 -8.29
C ILE A 47 7.85 4.25 -7.53
N ARG A 48 7.46 3.16 -8.20
CA ARG A 48 7.19 1.88 -7.53
C ARG A 48 8.40 1.34 -6.78
N SER A 49 9.58 1.38 -7.41
CA SER A 49 10.82 0.94 -6.77
C SER A 49 11.10 1.74 -5.50
N ILE A 50 10.95 3.07 -5.53
CA ILE A 50 11.16 3.91 -4.34
C ILE A 50 10.13 3.59 -3.25
N LEU A 51 8.85 3.41 -3.60
CA LEU A 51 7.77 3.16 -2.64
C LEU A 51 7.89 1.80 -1.93
N THR A 52 8.69 0.88 -2.46
CA THR A 52 8.95 -0.42 -1.83
C THR A 52 10.21 -0.42 -0.95
N THR A 53 10.92 0.70 -0.85
CA THR A 53 12.10 0.77 0.02
C THR A 53 11.69 0.69 1.50
N PRO A 54 12.50 0.02 2.36
CA PRO A 54 12.09 -0.25 3.74
C PRO A 54 11.70 1.00 4.54
N HIS A 55 12.43 2.10 4.38
CA HIS A 55 12.15 3.35 5.09
C HIS A 55 10.80 3.97 4.69
N VAL A 56 10.40 3.84 3.42
CA VAL A 56 9.09 4.30 2.94
C VAL A 56 7.96 3.40 3.43
N VAL A 57 8.18 2.08 3.44
CA VAL A 57 7.20 1.12 3.98
C VAL A 57 6.95 1.35 5.47
N VAL A 58 8.00 1.61 6.25
CA VAL A 58 7.88 2.02 7.66
C VAL A 58 7.05 3.30 7.79
N ARG A 59 7.23 4.28 6.90
CA ARG A 59 6.44 5.51 6.90
C ARG A 59 4.96 5.22 6.62
N PHE A 60 4.63 4.34 5.68
CA PHE A 60 3.24 3.94 5.43
C PHE A 60 2.59 3.31 6.67
N LYS A 61 3.30 2.41 7.36
CA LYS A 61 2.80 1.83 8.61
C LYS A 61 2.50 2.90 9.67
N ALA A 62 3.38 3.89 9.83
CA ALA A 62 3.17 4.99 10.76
C ALA A 62 1.92 5.83 10.39
N LEU A 63 1.70 6.10 9.10
CA LEU A 63 0.50 6.81 8.62
C LEU A 63 -0.78 6.00 8.86
N LEU A 64 -0.75 4.68 8.65
CA LEU A 64 -1.88 3.81 8.95
C LEU A 64 -2.21 3.80 10.45
N GLN A 65 -1.18 3.67 11.31
CA GLN A 65 -1.34 3.74 12.76
C GLN A 65 -1.96 5.04 13.22
N GLN A 66 -1.51 6.16 12.65
CA GLN A 66 -2.11 7.46 12.91
C GLN A 66 -3.56 7.50 12.44
N GLY A 67 -3.83 7.11 11.19
CA GLY A 67 -5.17 7.10 10.63
C GLY A 67 -6.15 6.28 11.46
N VAL A 68 -5.75 5.09 11.93
CA VAL A 68 -6.56 4.25 12.83
C VAL A 68 -6.80 4.95 14.17
N THR A 69 -5.77 5.56 14.75
CA THR A 69 -5.87 6.27 16.04
C THR A 69 -6.81 7.48 15.95
N THR A 70 -6.74 8.22 14.85
CA THR A 70 -7.58 9.41 14.60
C THR A 70 -8.90 9.09 13.92
N GLN A 71 -9.16 7.81 13.61
CA GLN A 71 -10.31 7.36 12.82
C GLN A 71 -10.45 8.08 11.46
N ASP A 72 -9.33 8.47 10.86
CA ASP A 72 -9.30 9.13 9.55
C ASP A 72 -9.41 8.07 8.45
N LYS A 73 -10.64 7.78 8.06
CA LYS A 73 -10.96 6.83 6.98
C LYS A 73 -10.25 7.18 5.68
N LEU A 74 -10.17 8.46 5.31
CA LEU A 74 -9.58 8.89 4.05
C LEU A 74 -8.07 8.63 4.03
N CYS A 75 -7.38 8.94 5.12
CA CYS A 75 -5.96 8.62 5.30
C CYS A 75 -5.72 7.10 5.18
N ILE A 76 -6.48 6.29 5.92
CA ILE A 76 -6.35 4.83 5.90
C ILE A 76 -6.54 4.30 4.48
N LEU A 77 -7.68 4.61 3.84
CA LEU A 77 -7.98 4.13 2.50
C LEU A 77 -6.93 4.56 1.48
N THR A 78 -6.45 5.80 1.54
CA THR A 78 -5.43 6.31 0.61
C THR A 78 -4.14 5.49 0.72
N VAL A 79 -3.67 5.24 1.95
CA VAL A 79 -2.42 4.50 2.18
C VAL A 79 -2.57 3.02 1.84
N VAL A 80 -3.67 2.38 2.23
CA VAL A 80 -3.93 0.96 1.92
C VAL A 80 -4.09 0.75 0.42
N ASN A 81 -4.80 1.64 -0.27
CA ASN A 81 -4.98 1.54 -1.72
C ASN A 81 -3.66 1.68 -2.47
N LEU A 82 -2.78 2.59 -2.03
CA LEU A 82 -1.42 2.72 -2.56
C LEU A 82 -0.63 1.42 -2.38
N LEU A 83 -0.62 0.88 -1.16
CA LEU A 83 0.07 -0.38 -0.85
C LEU A 83 -0.48 -1.55 -1.67
N ALA A 84 -1.80 -1.64 -1.86
CA ALA A 84 -2.41 -2.65 -2.71
C ALA A 84 -1.93 -2.51 -4.16
N ASN A 85 -1.88 -1.29 -4.71
CA ASN A 85 -1.39 -1.05 -6.07
C ASN A 85 0.07 -1.47 -6.23
N ILE A 86 0.94 -1.07 -5.29
CA ILE A 86 2.36 -1.45 -5.31
C ILE A 86 2.52 -2.97 -5.22
N SER A 87 1.78 -3.63 -4.32
CA SER A 87 1.81 -5.09 -4.17
C SER A 87 1.38 -5.85 -5.41
N SER A 88 0.64 -5.24 -6.34
CA SER A 88 0.23 -5.92 -7.59
C SER A 88 1.38 -6.12 -8.57
N THR A 89 2.39 -5.26 -8.52
CA THR A 89 3.55 -5.27 -9.43
C THR A 89 4.83 -5.66 -8.72
N GLU A 90 5.01 -5.23 -7.46
CA GLU A 90 6.21 -5.42 -6.65
C GLU A 90 6.00 -6.48 -5.55
N TYR A 91 5.17 -7.49 -5.82
CA TYR A 91 4.74 -8.49 -4.84
C TYR A 91 5.92 -9.22 -4.18
N THR A 92 7.02 -9.48 -4.90
CA THR A 92 8.19 -10.17 -4.35
C THR A 92 8.89 -9.35 -3.27
N THR A 93 8.98 -8.02 -3.45
CA THR A 93 9.53 -7.10 -2.46
C THR A 93 8.57 -6.94 -1.29
N MET A 94 7.30 -6.65 -1.58
CA MET A 94 6.29 -6.43 -0.54
C MET A 94 6.00 -7.69 0.30
N LYS A 95 6.21 -8.90 -0.23
CA LYS A 95 6.09 -10.18 0.51
C LYS A 95 7.12 -10.31 1.64
N LYS A 96 8.25 -9.60 1.56
CA LYS A 96 9.28 -9.57 2.60
C LYS A 96 8.94 -8.60 3.74
N GLU A 97 8.07 -7.63 3.50
CA GLU A 97 7.66 -6.61 4.48
C GLU A 97 6.64 -7.16 5.49
N LYS A 98 7.10 -8.04 6.39
CA LYS A 98 6.24 -8.73 7.39
C LYS A 98 5.56 -7.77 8.36
N ASP A 99 6.23 -6.68 8.71
CA ASP A 99 5.73 -5.71 9.66
C ASP A 99 4.45 -5.01 9.21
N ILE A 100 4.34 -4.70 7.92
CA ILE A 100 3.14 -4.07 7.36
C ILE A 100 2.06 -5.11 7.04
N GLN A 101 2.46 -6.33 6.63
CA GLN A 101 1.53 -7.45 6.47
C GLN A 101 0.82 -7.79 7.79
N ASN A 102 1.58 -7.97 8.87
CA ASN A 102 1.01 -8.25 10.19
C ASN A 102 0.09 -7.12 10.63
N TYR A 103 0.51 -5.86 10.45
CA TYR A 103 -0.33 -4.72 10.80
C TYR A 103 -1.66 -4.69 10.02
N MET A 104 -1.63 -4.94 8.71
CA MET A 104 -2.86 -5.03 7.90
C MET A 104 -3.77 -6.18 8.36
N ASN A 105 -3.21 -7.35 8.66
CA ASN A 105 -3.97 -8.52 9.08
C ASN A 105 -4.62 -8.33 10.47
N ASP A 106 -3.85 -7.79 11.41
CA ASP A 106 -4.24 -7.72 12.81
C ASP A 106 -5.13 -6.51 13.08
N THR A 107 -4.98 -5.43 12.31
CA THR A 107 -5.70 -4.16 12.54
C THR A 107 -6.75 -3.88 11.48
N LEU A 108 -6.43 -4.03 10.19
CA LEU A 108 -7.29 -3.53 9.12
C LEU A 108 -8.30 -4.55 8.60
N MET A 109 -7.98 -5.84 8.65
CA MET A 109 -8.93 -6.91 8.29
C MET A 109 -10.09 -7.04 9.29
N ASP A 110 -9.91 -6.58 10.53
CA ASP A 110 -10.96 -6.51 11.58
C ASP A 110 -11.60 -5.14 11.70
N HIS A 111 -11.22 -4.18 10.87
CA HIS A 111 -11.68 -2.81 11.01
C HIS A 111 -13.21 -2.72 10.84
N PRO A 112 -13.96 -1.96 11.65
CA PRO A 112 -15.44 -1.93 11.55
C PRO A 112 -15.98 -1.39 10.22
N ASP A 113 -15.15 -0.63 9.49
CA ASP A 113 -15.49 -0.10 8.16
C ASP A 113 -15.16 -1.12 7.05
N THR A 114 -16.17 -1.48 6.27
CA THR A 114 -16.08 -2.50 5.21
C THR A 114 -15.17 -2.07 4.05
N GLU A 115 -15.10 -0.78 3.71
CA GLU A 115 -14.22 -0.32 2.62
C GLU A 115 -12.74 -0.47 3.01
N ILE A 116 -12.41 -0.23 4.29
CA ILE A 116 -11.06 -0.43 4.81
C ILE A 116 -10.70 -1.92 4.79
N GLN A 117 -11.63 -2.80 5.19
CA GLN A 117 -11.43 -4.25 5.10
C GLN A 117 -11.21 -4.69 3.66
N GLU A 118 -12.04 -4.23 2.71
CA GLU A 118 -11.91 -4.57 1.29
C GLU A 118 -10.58 -4.09 0.69
N ALA A 119 -10.13 -2.88 1.06
CA ALA A 119 -8.85 -2.36 0.63
C ALA A 119 -7.68 -3.21 1.18
N ALA A 120 -7.74 -3.62 2.45
CA ALA A 120 -6.73 -4.48 3.07
C ALA A 120 -6.73 -5.89 2.42
N ASN A 121 -7.92 -6.43 2.15
CA ASN A 121 -8.07 -7.70 1.44
C ASN A 121 -7.41 -7.64 0.05
N ARG A 122 -7.64 -6.54 -0.70
CA ARG A 122 -7.01 -6.34 -2.02
C ARG A 122 -5.49 -6.33 -1.95
N PHE A 123 -4.90 -5.73 -0.92
CA PHE A 123 -3.44 -5.75 -0.73
C PHE A 123 -2.88 -7.17 -0.65
N PHE A 124 -3.49 -8.03 0.15
CA PHE A 124 -3.06 -9.40 0.32
C PHE A 124 -3.36 -10.28 -0.91
N CYS A 125 -4.50 -10.08 -1.58
CA CYS A 125 -4.79 -10.75 -2.85
C CYS A 125 -3.66 -10.50 -3.87
N ASN A 126 -3.16 -9.26 -3.90
CA ASN A 126 -2.06 -8.88 -4.78
C ASN A 126 -0.72 -9.52 -4.36
N LEU A 127 -0.47 -9.71 -3.06
CA LEU A 127 0.73 -10.40 -2.56
C LEU A 127 0.77 -11.90 -2.87
N ILE A 128 -0.38 -12.56 -2.94
CA ILE A 128 -0.49 -14.02 -3.16
C ILE A 128 -0.36 -14.39 -4.65
N GLY A 129 -0.48 -13.40 -5.55
CA GLY A 129 -0.02 -13.53 -6.94
C GLY A 129 -1.07 -13.96 -7.98
N LYS A 130 -2.35 -14.04 -7.63
CA LYS A 130 -3.50 -13.97 -8.56
C LYS A 130 -4.66 -13.44 -7.74
N GLY A 131 -5.46 -12.53 -8.30
CA GLY A 131 -6.67 -11.96 -7.69
C GLY A 131 -7.72 -13.02 -7.34
N ILE A 132 -7.41 -13.88 -6.38
CA ILE A 132 -8.35 -14.74 -5.70
C ILE A 132 -9.13 -13.81 -4.78
N VAL A 133 -10.25 -13.31 -5.29
CA VAL A 133 -11.34 -12.88 -4.43
C VAL A 133 -11.57 -14.03 -3.46
N THR A 134 -11.23 -13.85 -2.20
CA THR A 134 -11.59 -14.82 -1.18
C THR A 134 -12.40 -14.12 -0.11
N PRO A 135 -13.59 -14.66 0.21
CA PRO A 135 -14.43 -14.17 1.29
C PRO A 135 -13.77 -14.46 2.64
N ASP A 136 -13.89 -13.53 3.58
CA ASP A 136 -13.59 -13.67 5.01
C ASP A 136 -12.43 -14.63 5.37
N TRP A 137 -11.17 -14.21 5.18
CA TRP A 137 -10.01 -15.04 5.58
C TRP A 137 -9.97 -15.39 7.07
N LYS A 138 -10.50 -14.52 7.93
CA LYS A 138 -10.67 -14.83 9.37
C LYS A 138 -11.77 -15.83 9.66
N ARG A 139 -12.82 -15.95 8.82
CA ARG A 139 -13.82 -17.02 8.96
C ARG A 139 -13.39 -18.33 8.29
N ALA A 140 -12.52 -18.25 7.29
CA ALA A 140 -12.00 -19.42 6.59
C ALA A 140 -10.90 -20.18 7.36
N GLY A 141 -10.44 -19.66 8.51
CA GLY A 141 -9.56 -20.40 9.43
C GLY A 141 -8.12 -20.62 8.91
N TYR A 142 -7.67 -19.86 7.92
CA TYR A 142 -6.30 -19.96 7.41
C TYR A 142 -5.33 -19.29 8.38
N ASN A 143 -4.59 -20.10 9.14
CA ASN A 143 -3.41 -19.66 9.86
C ASN A 143 -2.32 -19.29 8.85
N ILE A 144 -1.91 -18.02 8.81
CA ILE A 144 -0.72 -17.59 8.07
C ILE A 144 0.52 -17.97 8.90
N THR A 145 0.68 -19.25 9.20
CA THR A 145 2.00 -19.83 9.44
C THR A 145 2.61 -20.07 8.07
N ALA A 146 3.65 -19.31 7.77
CA ALA A 146 4.45 -19.34 6.56
C ALA A 146 4.47 -20.71 5.87
N VAL A 147 3.78 -20.82 4.75
CA VAL A 147 4.13 -21.79 3.71
C VAL A 147 4.02 -21.04 2.40
N ALA A 148 5.16 -20.58 1.88
CA ALA A 148 5.29 -20.53 0.45
C ALA A 148 5.26 -22.00 0.01
N PRO A 149 4.28 -22.45 -0.79
CA PRO A 149 4.54 -23.63 -1.58
C PRO A 149 5.60 -23.19 -2.58
N ASP A 150 6.80 -23.76 -2.43
CA ASP A 150 7.74 -23.86 -3.53
C ASP A 150 6.93 -24.41 -4.72
N LEU A 151 6.73 -23.56 -5.71
CA LEU A 151 6.23 -23.96 -7.01
C LEU A 151 7.46 -23.97 -7.92
N GLU A 152 7.80 -25.19 -8.32
CA GLU A 152 8.90 -25.60 -9.21
C GLU A 152 9.16 -24.64 -10.38
#